data_AF-A0A815W956-F1
#
_entry.id   AF-A0A815W956-F1
#
_cell.length_a   1.000
_cell.length_b   1.000
_cell.length_c   1.000
_cell.angle_alpha   90.00
_cell.angle_beta   90.00
_cell.angle_gamma   90.00
#
_symmetry.space_group_name_H-M   'P 1'
#
loop_
_entity.id
_entity.type
_entity.pdbx_description
1 polymer ?
#
loop_
_entity_poly.entity_id
_entity_poly.type
_entity_poly.pdbx_seq_one_letter_code
_entity_poly.pdbx_strand_id
1 'polypeptide(L)'
;KHFTSAWTSIVLNALQDAGIDLWWLDWQQGEEGWMNDIPYTNPTFWLNHVFFTDPYFKDNRPALLHRWGGLGNHRYQVGFSGDVIPSWDTLSYQPHFTATAANVGYGFWSHDLGGHTREPDPELYTRWLQWGAFSPMFRTHCTKDANNDRRLWTYPWTYQNNLARFTRLRQALIPYLYTAARRTYDSGLSVVLPVYYYYPENDEAYSYSNQYFFGSNILVSPISQPVNQSTGLVENWPMWFPPDFQWVNFFTGDLPSSSSTKQSFTIDEMPVYAQIGSIIPLLPEPRSSRDRIGRAQQIPQTLLLYTLIGGSPKGRGHV
;
A
#
# COMPACT_ATOMS: atom_id res chain seq x y z
N LYS A 1 -29.49 -20.69 -7.40
CA LYS A 1 -29.75 -19.60 -8.37
C LYS A 1 -30.78 -18.60 -7.82
N HIS A 2 -32.02 -19.00 -7.48
CA HIS A 2 -33.04 -18.08 -6.99
C HIS A 2 -32.67 -17.28 -5.72
N PHE A 3 -32.01 -17.89 -4.74
CA PHE A 3 -31.60 -17.18 -3.52
C PHE A 3 -30.59 -16.07 -3.78
N THR A 4 -29.49 -16.35 -4.48
CA THR A 4 -28.44 -15.35 -4.77
C THR A 4 -28.98 -14.17 -5.58
N SER A 5 -29.83 -14.45 -6.58
CA SER A 5 -30.49 -13.41 -7.38
C SER A 5 -31.48 -12.58 -6.55
N ALA A 6 -32.23 -13.22 -5.65
CA ALA A 6 -33.15 -12.51 -4.76
C ALA A 6 -32.40 -11.66 -3.72
N TRP A 7 -31.31 -12.16 -3.13
CA TRP A 7 -30.43 -11.38 -2.26
C TRP A 7 -29.98 -10.14 -3.02
N THR A 8 -29.13 -10.31 -4.04
CA THR A 8 -28.55 -9.21 -4.84
C THR A 8 -29.60 -8.17 -5.23
N SER A 9 -30.71 -8.58 -5.86
CA SER A 9 -31.74 -7.66 -6.33
C SER A 9 -32.56 -6.96 -5.24
N ILE A 10 -32.83 -7.61 -4.10
CA ILE A 10 -33.70 -7.03 -3.07
C ILE A 10 -32.90 -6.17 -2.09
N VAL A 11 -31.72 -6.64 -1.67
CA VAL A 11 -30.98 -6.01 -0.58
C VAL A 11 -29.71 -5.29 -1.07
N LEU A 12 -28.93 -5.84 -2.04
CA LEU A 12 -27.71 -5.14 -2.48
C LEU A 12 -28.07 -3.96 -3.36
N ASN A 13 -28.97 -4.17 -4.33
CA ASN A 13 -29.40 -3.10 -5.23
C ASN A 13 -29.99 -1.92 -4.46
N ALA A 14 -30.78 -2.15 -3.41
CA ALA A 14 -31.31 -1.07 -2.60
C ALA A 14 -30.22 -0.22 -1.92
N LEU A 15 -29.13 -0.86 -1.48
CA LEU A 15 -27.96 -0.19 -0.91
C LEU A 15 -27.13 0.53 -1.98
N GLN A 16 -27.00 -0.08 -3.15
CA GLN A 16 -26.27 0.50 -4.28
C GLN A 16 -27.05 1.69 -4.90
N ASP A 17 -28.38 1.63 -4.95
CA ASP A 17 -29.26 2.73 -5.36
C ASP A 17 -29.14 3.93 -4.40
N ALA A 18 -28.81 3.66 -3.12
CA ALA A 18 -28.48 4.70 -2.14
C ALA A 18 -27.05 5.27 -2.30
N GLY A 19 -26.24 4.73 -3.21
CA GLY A 19 -24.91 5.21 -3.55
C GLY A 19 -23.74 4.40 -2.99
N ILE A 20 -23.98 3.21 -2.41
CA ILE A 20 -22.90 2.32 -1.97
C ILE A 20 -22.26 1.65 -3.19
N ASP A 21 -20.97 1.88 -3.39
CA ASP A 21 -20.19 1.39 -4.54
C ASP A 21 -18.96 0.54 -4.15
N LEU A 22 -18.77 0.31 -2.84
CA LEU A 22 -17.73 -0.54 -2.27
C LEU A 22 -18.34 -1.57 -1.30
N TRP A 23 -17.91 -2.82 -1.44
CA TRP A 23 -18.24 -3.89 -0.50
C TRP A 23 -17.00 -4.29 0.30
N TRP A 24 -17.15 -4.36 1.62
CA TRP A 24 -16.19 -5.01 2.50
C TRP A 24 -16.84 -6.26 3.09
N LEU A 25 -16.35 -7.40 2.64
CA LEU A 25 -16.75 -8.70 3.14
C LEU A 25 -15.79 -9.14 4.26
N ASP A 26 -16.34 -9.55 5.40
CA ASP A 26 -15.56 -9.96 6.56
C ASP A 26 -16.18 -11.18 7.25
N TRP A 27 -15.37 -11.93 8.01
CA TRP A 27 -15.76 -13.16 8.73
C TRP A 27 -16.25 -14.34 7.88
N GLN A 28 -16.03 -14.32 6.57
CA GLN A 28 -16.61 -15.30 5.65
C GLN A 28 -15.59 -16.32 5.13
N GLN A 29 -14.45 -16.54 5.82
CA GLN A 29 -13.37 -17.40 5.32
C GLN A 29 -13.60 -18.90 5.56
N GLY A 30 -14.76 -19.26 6.12
CA GLY A 30 -15.05 -20.64 6.53
C GLY A 30 -14.29 -21.07 7.78
N GLU A 31 -13.65 -20.12 8.48
CA GLU A 31 -12.90 -20.33 9.74
C GLU A 31 -13.84 -20.43 10.96
N GLU A 32 -15.12 -20.09 10.78
CA GLU A 32 -16.11 -20.05 11.85
C GLU A 32 -17.45 -20.68 11.47
N GLY A 33 -18.14 -21.20 12.49
CA GLY A 33 -19.49 -21.74 12.37
C GLY A 33 -19.56 -23.06 11.60
N TRP A 34 -20.66 -23.27 10.88
CA TRP A 34 -21.02 -24.53 10.23
C TRP A 34 -20.14 -24.92 9.03
N MET A 35 -19.27 -24.02 8.55
CA MET A 35 -18.32 -24.31 7.47
C MET A 35 -17.08 -25.04 7.96
N ASN A 36 -16.75 -24.97 9.25
CA ASN A 36 -15.63 -25.72 9.85
C ASN A 36 -15.80 -27.24 9.71
N ASP A 37 -17.04 -27.72 9.63
CA ASP A 37 -17.36 -29.14 9.50
C ASP A 37 -17.36 -29.65 8.06
N ILE A 38 -17.09 -28.78 7.08
CA ILE A 38 -17.10 -29.12 5.66
C ILE A 38 -15.65 -29.05 5.12
N PRO A 39 -15.00 -30.20 4.85
CA PRO A 39 -13.64 -30.21 4.33
C PRO A 39 -13.54 -29.49 2.99
N TYR A 40 -12.45 -28.72 2.81
CA TYR A 40 -12.09 -28.04 1.56
C TYR A 40 -13.10 -26.97 1.07
N THR A 41 -13.95 -26.45 1.94
CA THR A 41 -14.83 -25.31 1.59
C THR A 41 -14.33 -24.01 2.20
N ASN A 42 -13.59 -23.24 1.40
CA ASN A 42 -13.42 -21.81 1.64
C ASN A 42 -14.33 -21.05 0.66
N PRO A 43 -15.41 -20.40 1.11
CA PRO A 43 -16.36 -19.74 0.22
C PRO A 43 -15.82 -18.40 -0.31
N THR A 44 -14.71 -17.90 0.24
CA THR A 44 -14.13 -16.57 -0.06
C THR A 44 -13.95 -16.37 -1.56
N PHE A 45 -13.42 -17.37 -2.27
CA PHE A 45 -13.24 -17.26 -3.73
C PHE A 45 -14.57 -16.99 -4.45
N TRP A 46 -15.61 -17.74 -4.09
CA TRP A 46 -16.92 -17.65 -4.72
C TRP A 46 -17.68 -16.39 -4.31
N LEU A 47 -17.58 -15.98 -3.04
CA LEU A 47 -18.14 -14.71 -2.58
C LEU A 47 -17.52 -13.55 -3.36
N ASN A 48 -16.20 -13.56 -3.52
CA ASN A 48 -15.51 -12.54 -4.29
C ASN A 48 -15.93 -12.51 -5.76
N HIS A 49 -16.08 -13.68 -6.38
CA HIS A 49 -16.61 -13.78 -7.73
C HIS A 49 -18.02 -13.21 -7.83
N VAL A 50 -18.94 -13.60 -6.93
CA VAL A 50 -20.35 -13.15 -6.96
C VAL A 50 -20.47 -11.63 -6.78
N PHE A 51 -19.79 -11.05 -5.78
CA PHE A 51 -19.85 -9.60 -5.55
C PHE A 51 -19.15 -8.80 -6.65
N PHE A 52 -18.05 -9.29 -7.19
CA PHE A 52 -17.30 -8.57 -8.23
C PHE A 52 -17.92 -8.72 -9.63
N THR A 53 -18.70 -9.77 -9.88
CA THR A 53 -19.40 -9.95 -11.17
C THR A 53 -20.87 -9.53 -11.12
N ASP A 54 -21.26 -8.79 -10.07
CA ASP A 54 -22.61 -8.26 -9.93
C ASP A 54 -22.97 -7.37 -11.13
N PRO A 55 -24.02 -7.73 -11.91
CA PRO A 55 -24.42 -6.97 -13.10
C PRO A 55 -24.89 -5.54 -12.79
N TYR A 56 -25.17 -5.21 -11.52
CA TYR A 56 -25.50 -3.84 -11.11
C TYR A 56 -24.45 -2.83 -11.56
N PHE A 57 -23.16 -3.19 -11.48
CA PHE A 57 -22.07 -2.26 -11.79
C PHE A 57 -21.96 -1.94 -13.29
N LYS A 58 -22.51 -2.76 -14.20
CA LYS A 58 -22.45 -2.58 -15.66
C LYS A 58 -21.00 -2.34 -16.13
N ASP A 59 -20.72 -1.15 -16.66
CA ASP A 59 -19.41 -0.72 -17.15
C ASP A 59 -18.52 -0.08 -16.06
N ASN A 60 -19.05 0.12 -14.85
CA ASN A 60 -18.28 0.62 -13.72
C ASN A 60 -17.39 -0.48 -13.13
N ARG A 61 -16.28 -0.09 -12.52
CA ARG A 61 -15.36 -1.01 -11.84
C ARG A 61 -15.89 -1.29 -10.42
N PRO A 62 -16.23 -2.54 -10.07
CA PRO A 62 -16.59 -2.89 -8.71
C PRO A 62 -15.39 -2.70 -7.77
N ALA A 63 -15.65 -2.26 -6.54
CA ALA A 63 -14.65 -2.18 -5.48
C ALA A 63 -15.00 -3.19 -4.38
N LEU A 64 -14.08 -4.12 -4.13
CA LEU A 64 -14.27 -5.19 -3.16
C LEU A 64 -13.03 -5.32 -2.27
N LEU A 65 -13.26 -5.35 -0.96
CA LEU A 65 -12.28 -5.65 0.07
C LEU A 65 -12.67 -6.96 0.76
N HIS A 66 -11.81 -7.97 0.74
CA HIS A 66 -12.04 -9.23 1.43
C HIS A 66 -10.71 -9.90 1.80
N ARG A 67 -10.74 -10.97 2.61
CA ARG A 67 -9.55 -11.74 2.99
C ARG A 67 -9.08 -12.63 1.83
N TRP A 68 -8.00 -13.38 2.06
CA TRP A 68 -7.38 -14.25 1.08
C TRP A 68 -8.32 -15.39 0.64
N GLY A 69 -8.75 -15.36 -0.63
CA GLY A 69 -9.56 -16.42 -1.24
C GLY A 69 -8.79 -17.45 -2.06
N GLY A 70 -7.47 -17.50 -1.95
CA GLY A 70 -6.64 -18.45 -2.71
C GLY A 70 -6.10 -17.92 -4.04
N LEU A 71 -5.36 -18.80 -4.74
CA LEU A 71 -4.72 -18.46 -6.01
C LEU A 71 -5.75 -18.07 -7.08
N GLY A 72 -5.41 -17.05 -7.87
CA GLY A 72 -6.31 -16.51 -8.90
C GLY A 72 -7.42 -15.61 -8.36
N ASN A 73 -7.52 -15.40 -7.05
CA ASN A 73 -8.54 -14.51 -6.48
C ASN A 73 -8.20 -13.03 -6.69
N HIS A 74 -6.95 -12.66 -7.01
CA HIS A 74 -6.51 -11.31 -7.38
C HIS A 74 -7.33 -10.65 -8.51
N ARG A 75 -8.13 -11.44 -9.25
CA ARG A 75 -9.04 -11.00 -10.30
C ARG A 75 -10.25 -10.19 -9.80
N TYR A 76 -10.53 -10.22 -8.49
CA TYR A 76 -11.77 -9.67 -7.95
C TYR A 76 -11.51 -8.61 -6.86
N GLN A 77 -10.99 -9.01 -5.70
CA GLN A 77 -10.87 -8.12 -4.54
C GLN A 77 -9.45 -7.57 -4.35
N VAL A 78 -9.40 -6.43 -3.66
CA VAL A 78 -8.26 -6.06 -2.82
C VAL A 78 -8.26 -6.98 -1.59
N GLY A 79 -7.11 -7.59 -1.31
CA GLY A 79 -6.91 -8.42 -0.11
C GLY A 79 -6.65 -7.58 1.12
N PHE A 80 -7.00 -8.04 2.33
CA PHE A 80 -6.53 -7.41 3.57
C PHE A 80 -6.09 -8.38 4.66
N SER A 81 -5.07 -7.97 5.44
CA SER A 81 -4.29 -8.85 6.33
C SER A 81 -5.00 -9.32 7.60
N GLY A 82 -6.29 -9.05 7.71
CA GLY A 82 -7.05 -9.33 8.92
C GLY A 82 -6.61 -8.49 10.11
N ASP A 83 -6.93 -9.00 11.29
CA ASP A 83 -6.96 -8.26 12.55
C ASP A 83 -5.59 -8.28 13.24
N VAL A 84 -4.65 -7.56 12.65
CA VAL A 84 -3.25 -7.61 13.09
C VAL A 84 -3.03 -6.90 14.42
N ILE A 85 -2.15 -7.44 15.25
CA ILE A 85 -1.75 -6.80 16.50
C ILE A 85 -0.72 -5.70 16.19
N PRO A 86 -0.89 -4.46 16.68
CA PRO A 86 0.14 -3.44 16.53
C PRO A 86 1.38 -3.79 17.36
N SER A 87 2.46 -4.06 16.64
CA SER A 87 3.81 -4.28 17.16
C SER A 87 4.84 -3.99 16.06
N TRP A 88 6.10 -3.79 16.46
CA TRP A 88 7.22 -3.66 15.52
C TRP A 88 7.44 -4.94 14.71
N ASP A 89 7.17 -6.12 15.28
CA ASP A 89 7.26 -7.40 14.57
C ASP A 89 6.21 -7.52 13.46
N THR A 90 4.98 -7.05 13.71
CA THR A 90 3.96 -6.99 12.67
C THR A 90 4.38 -6.03 11.56
N LEU A 91 4.87 -4.84 11.90
CA LEU A 91 5.33 -3.87 10.92
C LEU A 91 6.57 -4.36 10.15
N SER A 92 7.44 -5.18 10.76
CA SER A 92 8.61 -5.74 10.09
C SER A 92 8.25 -6.89 9.13
N TYR A 93 7.14 -7.58 9.37
CA TYR A 93 6.66 -8.66 8.51
C TYR A 93 5.88 -8.17 7.28
N GLN A 94 5.01 -7.17 7.46
CA GLN A 94 4.04 -6.79 6.44
C GLN A 94 4.61 -6.24 5.11
N PRO A 95 5.70 -5.45 5.08
CA PRO A 95 6.33 -5.03 3.84
C PRO A 95 6.82 -6.21 3.00
N HIS A 96 7.54 -7.15 3.64
CA HIS A 96 7.99 -8.39 3.01
C HIS A 96 6.81 -9.22 2.49
N PHE A 97 5.77 -9.40 3.30
CA PHE A 97 4.54 -10.10 2.90
C PHE A 97 3.89 -9.44 1.67
N THR A 98 3.76 -8.12 1.68
CA THR A 98 3.17 -7.35 0.57
C THR A 98 3.97 -7.52 -0.72
N ALA A 99 5.30 -7.43 -0.64
CA ALA A 99 6.15 -7.58 -1.80
C ALA A 99 6.09 -9.01 -2.35
N THR A 100 6.22 -10.01 -1.48
CA THR A 100 6.20 -11.42 -1.91
C THR A 100 4.84 -11.89 -2.44
N ALA A 101 3.74 -11.20 -2.09
CA ALA A 101 2.42 -11.48 -2.68
C ALA A 101 2.38 -11.29 -4.21
N ALA A 102 3.31 -10.51 -4.77
CA ALA A 102 3.50 -10.41 -6.22
C ALA A 102 3.85 -11.76 -6.89
N ASN A 103 4.52 -12.68 -6.17
CA ASN A 103 4.89 -14.01 -6.69
C ASN A 103 3.69 -14.88 -7.06
N VAL A 104 2.53 -14.59 -6.45
CA VAL A 104 1.27 -15.29 -6.70
C VAL A 104 0.25 -14.40 -7.43
N GLY A 105 0.73 -13.30 -8.03
CA GLY A 105 -0.10 -12.35 -8.78
C GLY A 105 -1.06 -11.53 -7.92
N TYR A 106 -0.88 -11.51 -6.59
CA TYR A 106 -1.78 -10.83 -5.67
C TYR A 106 -1.13 -9.54 -5.15
N GLY A 107 -0.95 -8.57 -6.06
CA GLY A 107 -0.25 -7.32 -5.77
C GLY A 107 -1.03 -6.27 -4.99
N PHE A 108 -2.36 -6.35 -4.93
CA PHE A 108 -3.21 -5.38 -4.24
C PHE A 108 -3.58 -5.88 -2.85
N TRP A 109 -2.68 -5.67 -1.90
CA TRP A 109 -2.90 -5.90 -0.48
C TRP A 109 -3.10 -4.61 0.29
N SER A 110 -4.05 -4.65 1.21
CA SER A 110 -4.33 -3.64 2.21
C SER A 110 -3.97 -4.16 3.59
N HIS A 111 -3.48 -3.26 4.42
CA HIS A 111 -3.27 -3.51 5.84
C HIS A 111 -4.10 -2.53 6.65
N ASP A 112 -4.42 -2.90 7.89
CA ASP A 112 -4.87 -1.94 8.88
C ASP A 112 -3.65 -1.13 9.32
N LEU A 113 -3.40 0.02 8.67
CA LEU A 113 -2.26 0.86 9.02
C LEU A 113 -2.40 1.32 10.47
N GLY A 114 -1.39 1.02 11.30
CA GLY A 114 -1.44 1.19 12.76
C GLY A 114 -1.93 -0.02 13.55
N GLY A 115 -2.29 -1.11 12.87
CA GLY A 115 -2.80 -2.35 13.46
C GLY A 115 -4.28 -2.29 13.80
N HIS A 116 -4.85 -3.43 14.17
CA HIS A 116 -6.29 -3.60 14.37
C HIS A 116 -6.69 -3.57 15.85
N THR A 117 -6.05 -4.40 16.67
CA THR A 117 -6.62 -4.89 17.94
C THR A 117 -6.50 -3.95 19.14
N ARG A 118 -5.58 -2.99 19.10
CA ARG A 118 -5.35 -1.99 20.17
C ARG A 118 -4.71 -0.72 19.59
N GLU A 119 -4.56 0.32 20.40
CA GLU A 119 -3.86 1.53 19.98
C GLU A 119 -2.34 1.28 19.86
N PRO A 120 -1.71 1.66 18.74
CA PRO A 120 -0.26 1.65 18.61
C PRO A 120 0.34 2.86 19.33
N ASP A 121 1.58 2.71 19.79
CA ASP A 121 2.41 3.86 20.15
C ASP A 121 2.49 4.86 18.96
N PRO A 122 2.50 6.19 19.21
CA PRO A 122 2.57 7.20 18.15
C PRO A 122 3.73 7.05 17.17
N GLU A 123 4.89 6.59 17.63
CA GLU A 123 6.05 6.34 16.77
C GLU A 123 5.79 5.16 15.82
N LEU A 124 5.28 4.06 16.38
CA LEU A 124 4.89 2.87 15.60
C LEU A 124 3.84 3.23 14.54
N TYR A 125 2.83 4.03 14.91
CA TYR A 125 1.82 4.49 13.97
C TYR A 125 2.42 5.35 12.85
N THR A 126 3.34 6.24 13.21
CA THR A 126 4.05 7.10 12.25
C THR A 126 4.83 6.27 11.23
N ARG A 127 5.61 5.28 11.69
CA ARG A 127 6.36 4.38 10.78
C ARG A 127 5.43 3.57 9.87
N TRP A 128 4.27 3.15 10.37
CA TRP A 128 3.27 2.44 9.57
C TRP A 128 2.64 3.33 8.49
N LEU A 129 2.33 4.59 8.81
CA LEU A 129 1.79 5.56 7.83
C LEU A 129 2.84 5.96 6.78
N GLN A 130 4.10 6.10 7.21
CA GLN A 130 5.22 6.30 6.30
C GLN A 130 5.27 5.17 5.27
N TRP A 131 5.31 3.92 5.74
CA TRP A 131 5.26 2.75 4.87
C TRP A 131 4.00 2.71 4.00
N GLY A 132 2.83 2.95 4.60
CA GLY A 132 1.54 2.88 3.91
C GLY A 132 1.45 3.80 2.69
N ALA A 133 2.13 4.96 2.70
CA ALA A 133 2.18 5.84 1.52
C ALA A 133 2.74 5.14 0.27
N PHE A 134 3.63 4.17 0.48
CA PHE A 134 4.33 3.38 -0.54
C PHE A 134 3.87 1.91 -0.60
N SER A 135 2.72 1.57 -0.02
CA SER A 135 2.08 0.27 -0.19
C SER A 135 1.07 0.29 -1.35
N PRO A 136 0.53 -0.86 -1.81
CA PRO A 136 -0.49 -0.89 -2.85
C PRO A 136 -1.77 -0.16 -2.43
N MET A 137 -2.16 -0.28 -1.16
CA MET A 137 -3.39 0.30 -0.60
C MET A 137 -3.14 1.05 0.71
N PHE A 138 -3.72 2.25 0.82
CA PHE A 138 -3.59 3.11 1.99
C PHE A 138 -4.91 3.13 2.77
N ARG A 139 -5.00 2.34 3.85
CA ARG A 139 -6.22 2.24 4.65
C ARG A 139 -5.86 2.19 6.14
N THR A 140 -6.33 3.17 6.89
CA THR A 140 -6.29 3.15 8.35
C THR A 140 -7.58 2.51 8.86
N HIS A 141 -7.47 1.55 9.78
CA HIS A 141 -8.63 0.89 10.37
C HIS A 141 -8.23 0.27 11.71
N CYS A 142 -9.20 0.08 12.60
CA CYS A 142 -9.02 -0.61 13.87
C CYS A 142 -10.36 -1.11 14.40
N THR A 143 -10.30 -1.97 15.40
CA THR A 143 -11.47 -2.36 16.17
C THR A 143 -12.10 -1.13 16.82
N LYS A 144 -13.43 -1.12 16.90
CA LYS A 144 -14.18 -0.03 17.53
C LYS A 144 -14.00 -0.10 19.05
N ASP A 145 -13.04 0.65 19.58
CA ASP A 145 -12.80 0.83 21.01
C ASP A 145 -12.51 2.30 21.31
N ALA A 146 -12.95 2.78 22.48
CA ALA A 146 -12.79 4.19 22.87
C ALA A 146 -11.32 4.60 23.04
N ASN A 147 -10.45 3.64 23.32
CA ASN A 147 -9.00 3.80 23.48
C ASN A 147 -8.24 3.25 22.27
N ASN A 148 -8.88 3.14 21.10
CA ASN A 148 -8.25 2.66 19.88
C ASN A 148 -8.65 3.56 18.71
N ASP A 149 -7.85 4.61 18.46
CA ASP A 149 -8.13 5.58 17.43
C ASP A 149 -7.09 5.53 16.30
N ARG A 150 -7.51 5.85 15.08
CA ARG A 150 -6.65 5.98 13.90
C ARG A 150 -6.75 7.35 13.24
N ARG A 151 -7.59 8.23 13.76
CA ARG A 151 -7.71 9.61 13.27
C ARG A 151 -6.40 10.33 13.54
N LEU A 152 -5.72 10.76 12.48
CA LEU A 152 -4.35 11.30 12.55
C LEU A 152 -4.21 12.49 13.53
N TRP A 153 -5.29 13.26 13.73
CA TRP A 153 -5.32 14.45 14.59
C TRP A 153 -5.49 14.15 16.09
N THR A 154 -5.68 12.89 16.50
CA THR A 154 -5.73 12.51 17.93
C THR A 154 -4.37 12.18 18.51
N TYR A 155 -3.36 11.98 17.65
CA TYR A 155 -1.98 11.69 18.05
C TYR A 155 -1.25 12.95 18.52
N PRO A 156 -0.15 12.84 19.31
CA PRO A 156 0.62 14.01 19.74
C PRO A 156 1.15 14.84 18.57
N TRP A 157 1.17 16.16 18.73
CA TRP A 157 1.51 17.12 17.67
C TRP A 157 2.86 16.86 17.00
N THR A 158 3.83 16.31 17.75
CA THR A 158 5.17 15.94 17.25
C THR A 158 5.12 14.91 16.12
N TYR A 159 4.08 14.06 16.09
CA TYR A 159 3.88 13.03 15.06
C TYR A 159 2.89 13.46 13.98
N GLN A 160 1.95 14.36 14.31
CA GLN A 160 0.90 14.80 13.37
C GLN A 160 1.45 15.33 12.05
N ASN A 161 2.60 16.03 12.08
CA ASN A 161 3.24 16.55 10.87
C ASN A 161 3.63 15.42 9.90
N ASN A 162 4.24 14.34 10.39
CA ASN A 162 4.56 13.18 9.55
C ASN A 162 3.30 12.47 9.07
N LEU A 163 2.35 12.22 9.98
CA LEU A 163 1.08 11.57 9.62
C LEU A 163 0.36 12.32 8.49
N ALA A 164 0.28 13.65 8.60
CA ALA A 164 -0.30 14.49 7.56
C ALA A 164 0.53 14.52 6.28
N ARG A 165 1.86 14.64 6.39
CA ARG A 165 2.79 14.67 5.24
C ARG A 165 2.66 13.42 4.38
N PHE A 166 2.71 12.23 4.98
CA PHE A 166 2.65 10.97 4.24
C PHE A 166 1.26 10.65 3.69
N THR A 167 0.20 11.08 4.39
CA THR A 167 -1.18 11.02 3.86
C THR A 167 -1.36 11.91 2.63
N ARG A 168 -0.82 13.13 2.66
CA ARG A 168 -0.83 14.05 1.50
C ARG A 168 0.05 13.52 0.36
N LEU A 169 1.22 12.96 0.68
CA LEU A 169 2.09 12.32 -0.30
C LEU A 169 1.35 11.18 -1.03
N ARG A 170 0.64 10.31 -0.30
CA ARG A 170 -0.17 9.26 -0.91
C ARG A 170 -1.18 9.82 -1.92
N GLN A 171 -1.82 10.93 -1.57
CA GLN A 171 -2.75 11.62 -2.46
C GLN A 171 -2.02 12.22 -3.67
N ALA A 172 -0.84 12.80 -3.49
CA ALA A 172 -0.02 13.33 -4.56
C ALA A 172 0.41 12.21 -5.54
N LEU A 173 0.72 11.01 -5.05
CA LEU A 173 1.16 9.86 -5.85
C LEU A 173 0.06 9.18 -6.68
N ILE A 174 -1.20 9.65 -6.63
CA ILE A 174 -2.32 9.05 -7.40
C ILE A 174 -1.99 8.80 -8.89
N PRO A 175 -1.37 9.73 -9.65
CA PRO A 175 -1.08 9.51 -11.06
C PRO A 175 -0.06 8.38 -11.24
N TYR A 176 1.04 8.42 -10.48
CA TYR A 176 2.05 7.36 -10.47
C TYR A 176 1.46 5.98 -10.15
N LEU A 177 0.60 5.92 -9.11
CA LEU A 177 -0.08 4.69 -8.69
C LEU A 177 -1.07 4.18 -9.73
N TYR A 178 -1.83 5.06 -10.37
CA TYR A 178 -2.80 4.68 -11.39
C TYR A 178 -2.11 4.13 -12.64
N THR A 179 -0.98 4.72 -13.02
CA THR A 179 -0.13 4.23 -14.10
C THR A 179 0.50 2.88 -13.75
N ALA A 180 0.95 2.70 -12.50
CA ALA A 180 1.39 1.40 -12.01
C ALA A 180 0.26 0.36 -12.02
N ALA A 181 -0.95 0.71 -11.60
CA ALA A 181 -2.11 -0.18 -11.64
C ALA A 181 -2.50 -0.58 -13.07
N ARG A 182 -2.39 0.34 -14.05
CA ARG A 182 -2.58 0.02 -15.46
C ARG A 182 -1.53 -0.99 -15.95
N ARG A 183 -0.26 -0.80 -15.58
CA ARG A 183 0.81 -1.76 -15.89
C ARG A 183 0.56 -3.13 -15.26
N THR A 184 0.05 -3.18 -14.02
CA THR A 184 -0.38 -4.43 -13.38
C THR A 184 -1.45 -5.13 -14.20
N TYR A 185 -2.45 -4.40 -14.69
CA TYR A 185 -3.49 -4.97 -15.55
C TYR A 185 -2.91 -5.53 -16.87
N ASP A 186 -2.03 -4.79 -17.54
CA ASP A 186 -1.49 -5.18 -18.85
C ASP A 186 -0.46 -6.32 -18.79
N SER A 187 0.32 -6.42 -17.70
CA SER A 187 1.50 -7.31 -17.62
C SER A 187 1.48 -8.31 -16.45
N GLY A 188 0.60 -8.12 -15.46
CA GLY A 188 0.61 -8.88 -14.21
C GLY A 188 1.67 -8.44 -13.19
N LEU A 189 2.58 -7.53 -13.54
CA LEU A 189 3.59 -7.01 -12.61
C LEU A 189 2.96 -6.05 -11.61
N SER A 190 3.04 -6.40 -10.33
CA SER A 190 2.42 -5.66 -9.23
C SER A 190 3.04 -4.27 -9.00
N VAL A 191 2.32 -3.39 -8.30
CA VAL A 191 2.81 -2.05 -7.93
C VAL A 191 4.01 -2.12 -6.99
N VAL A 192 4.02 -3.12 -6.09
CA VAL A 192 5.13 -3.40 -5.21
C VAL A 192 5.78 -4.71 -5.67
N LEU A 193 7.09 -4.68 -5.92
CA LEU A 193 7.86 -5.84 -6.37
C LEU A 193 9.11 -6.02 -5.51
N PRO A 194 9.38 -7.24 -5.00
CA PRO A 194 10.66 -7.58 -4.38
C PRO A 194 11.83 -7.24 -5.30
N VAL A 195 12.98 -6.89 -4.73
CA VAL A 195 14.14 -6.43 -5.51
C VAL A 195 14.61 -7.50 -6.51
N TYR A 196 14.52 -8.79 -6.14
CA TYR A 196 14.91 -9.91 -7.00
C TYR A 196 14.11 -10.04 -8.30
N TYR A 197 12.97 -9.36 -8.46
CA TYR A 197 12.25 -9.35 -9.75
C TYR A 197 13.07 -8.70 -10.86
N TYR A 198 13.89 -7.70 -10.52
CA TYR A 198 14.78 -7.02 -11.48
C TYR A 198 16.20 -7.56 -11.42
N TYR A 199 16.56 -8.27 -10.35
CA TYR A 199 17.90 -8.79 -10.09
C TYR A 199 17.85 -10.28 -9.69
N PRO A 200 17.28 -11.17 -10.52
CA PRO A 200 17.05 -12.56 -10.13
C PRO A 200 18.35 -13.36 -9.95
N GLU A 201 19.41 -12.99 -10.67
CA GLU A 201 20.73 -13.63 -10.65
C GLU A 201 21.69 -13.04 -9.60
N ASN A 202 21.22 -12.11 -8.76
CA ASN A 202 22.06 -11.48 -7.74
C ASN A 202 21.58 -11.88 -6.33
N ASP A 203 22.40 -12.65 -5.62
CA ASP A 203 22.11 -13.13 -4.26
C ASP A 203 21.84 -11.99 -3.26
N GLU A 204 22.44 -10.80 -3.45
CA GLU A 204 22.18 -9.65 -2.60
C GLU A 204 20.71 -9.21 -2.67
N ALA A 205 20.05 -9.36 -3.83
CA ALA A 205 18.64 -9.00 -4.00
C ALA A 205 17.67 -9.80 -3.11
N TYR A 206 18.08 -10.98 -2.66
CA TYR A 206 17.32 -11.84 -1.77
C TYR A 206 17.60 -11.57 -0.28
N SER A 207 18.71 -10.88 0.04
CA SER A 207 19.12 -10.60 1.42
C SER A 207 18.38 -9.41 2.05
N TYR A 208 17.80 -8.52 1.24
CA TYR A 208 17.09 -7.31 1.70
C TYR A 208 15.57 -7.49 1.56
N SER A 209 15.01 -8.41 2.34
CA SER A 209 13.64 -8.91 2.20
C SER A 209 12.52 -7.87 2.40
N ASN A 210 12.78 -6.80 3.15
CA ASN A 210 11.88 -5.67 3.37
C ASN A 210 12.11 -4.49 2.42
N GLN A 211 13.10 -4.59 1.54
CA GLN A 211 13.33 -3.63 0.48
C GLN A 211 12.57 -4.06 -0.77
N TYR A 212 11.96 -3.10 -1.47
CA TYR A 212 11.20 -3.38 -2.68
C TYR A 212 11.19 -2.20 -3.64
N PHE A 213 10.88 -2.48 -4.89
CA PHE A 213 10.50 -1.48 -5.87
C PHE A 213 9.03 -1.10 -5.70
N PHE A 214 8.78 0.19 -5.61
CA PHE A 214 7.46 0.79 -5.70
C PHE A 214 7.29 1.40 -7.08
N GLY A 215 6.48 0.77 -7.92
CA GLY A 215 6.40 1.01 -9.36
C GLY A 215 7.69 0.63 -10.06
N SER A 216 8.13 1.44 -11.03
CA SER A 216 9.29 1.12 -11.89
C SER A 216 10.65 1.58 -11.35
N ASN A 217 10.66 2.60 -10.50
CA ASN A 217 11.83 3.46 -10.37
C ASN A 217 11.99 4.12 -8.99
N ILE A 218 11.20 3.68 -8.01
CA ILE A 218 11.34 4.08 -6.61
C ILE A 218 11.70 2.83 -5.82
N LEU A 219 12.78 2.89 -5.05
CA LEU A 219 13.25 1.88 -4.11
C LEU A 219 12.84 2.31 -2.70
N VAL A 220 12.21 1.42 -1.95
CA VAL A 220 11.67 1.69 -0.62
C VAL A 220 12.21 0.64 0.36
N SER A 221 12.66 1.09 1.53
CA SER A 221 13.02 0.22 2.66
C SER A 221 12.33 0.75 3.93
N PRO A 222 11.12 0.27 4.25
CA PRO A 222 10.34 0.81 5.36
C PRO A 222 11.00 0.53 6.71
N ILE A 223 11.13 1.55 7.54
CA ILE A 223 11.68 1.40 8.90
C ILE A 223 10.66 0.71 9.79
N SER A 224 11.07 -0.39 10.40
CA SER A 224 10.24 -1.21 11.29
C SER A 224 10.89 -1.39 12.67
N GLN A 225 11.62 -0.38 13.14
CA GLN A 225 12.23 -0.33 14.46
C GLN A 225 12.07 1.07 15.08
N PRO A 226 12.00 1.17 16.42
CA PRO A 226 11.93 2.45 17.10
C PRO A 226 13.27 3.19 17.01
N VAL A 227 13.24 4.52 17.08
CA VAL A 227 14.43 5.35 17.24
C VAL A 227 15.09 5.06 18.59
N ASN A 228 16.41 5.14 18.61
CA ASN A 228 17.16 5.16 19.86
C ASN A 228 16.84 6.46 20.60
N GLN A 229 16.37 6.37 21.85
CA GLN A 229 15.96 7.54 22.64
C GLN A 229 17.10 8.52 22.96
N SER A 230 18.35 8.06 22.97
CA SER A 230 19.53 8.91 23.24
C SER A 230 20.00 9.66 22.00
N THR A 231 19.93 9.04 20.82
CA THR A 231 20.42 9.65 19.57
C THR A 231 19.32 10.28 18.72
N GLY A 232 18.06 9.87 18.91
CA GLY A 232 16.93 10.25 18.07
C GLY A 232 16.92 9.57 16.69
N LEU A 233 17.75 8.54 16.49
CA LEU A 233 17.95 7.89 15.20
C LEU A 233 17.64 6.39 15.26
N VAL A 234 17.12 5.86 14.16
CA VAL A 234 17.30 4.45 13.80
C VAL A 234 18.65 4.36 13.11
N GLU A 235 19.60 3.67 13.73
CA GLU A 235 20.97 3.55 13.24
C GLU A 235 21.16 2.25 12.46
N ASN A 236 22.08 2.26 11.49
CA ASN A 236 22.49 1.07 10.75
C ASN A 236 21.35 0.36 9.99
N TRP A 237 20.33 1.09 9.55
CA TRP A 237 19.21 0.55 8.80
C TRP A 237 19.71 -0.03 7.45
N PRO A 238 19.41 -1.30 7.14
CA PRO A 238 19.94 -1.97 5.97
C PRO A 238 19.28 -1.46 4.68
N MET A 239 20.12 -1.16 3.69
CA MET A 239 19.71 -0.78 2.36
C MET A 239 20.73 -1.23 1.33
N TRP A 240 20.25 -1.80 0.25
CA TRP A 240 21.09 -2.16 -0.89
C TRP A 240 20.68 -1.33 -2.10
N PHE A 241 21.65 -0.68 -2.73
CA PHE A 241 21.41 0.11 -3.92
C PHE A 241 21.85 -0.70 -5.14
N PRO A 242 20.91 -1.09 -6.03
CA PRO A 242 21.29 -1.82 -7.22
C PRO A 242 22.25 -0.99 -8.10
N PRO A 243 23.36 -1.58 -8.56
CA PRO A 243 24.51 -0.84 -9.11
C PRO A 243 24.28 -0.26 -10.50
N ASP A 244 23.26 -0.73 -11.24
CA ASP A 244 22.99 -0.30 -12.62
C ASP A 244 22.60 1.18 -12.73
N PHE A 245 22.19 1.77 -11.60
CA PHE A 245 21.69 3.13 -11.55
C PHE A 245 22.25 3.89 -10.36
N GLN A 246 22.35 5.20 -10.56
CA GLN A 246 22.50 6.11 -9.43
C GLN A 246 21.14 6.36 -8.79
N TRP A 247 21.15 6.46 -7.46
CA TRP A 247 19.97 6.63 -6.63
C TRP A 247 20.09 7.95 -5.87
N VAL A 248 18.98 8.67 -5.73
CA VAL A 248 18.89 9.87 -4.89
C VAL A 248 17.72 9.74 -3.94
N ASN A 249 17.85 10.32 -2.76
CA ASN A 249 16.77 10.41 -1.79
C ASN A 249 15.56 11.09 -2.45
N PHE A 250 14.40 10.44 -2.42
CA PHE A 250 13.19 10.90 -3.09
C PHE A 250 12.71 12.25 -2.54
N PHE A 251 12.94 12.52 -1.26
CA PHE A 251 12.46 13.72 -0.58
C PHE A 251 13.42 14.91 -0.70
N THR A 252 14.72 14.66 -0.61
CA THR A 252 15.73 15.75 -0.58
C THR A 252 16.46 15.93 -1.91
N GLY A 253 16.50 14.89 -2.75
CA GLY A 253 17.31 14.87 -3.97
C GLY A 253 18.80 14.58 -3.73
N ASP A 254 19.20 14.34 -2.47
CA ASP A 254 20.60 14.07 -2.13
C ASP A 254 21.02 12.65 -2.51
N LEU A 255 22.32 12.47 -2.76
CA LEU A 255 22.90 11.13 -2.85
C LEU A 255 22.85 10.43 -1.47
N PRO A 256 22.83 9.08 -1.43
CA PRO A 256 22.96 8.33 -0.18
C PRO A 256 24.17 8.80 0.63
N SER A 257 24.01 8.92 1.94
CA SER A 257 24.98 9.56 2.85
C SER A 257 26.37 8.89 2.85
N SER A 258 26.43 7.63 2.42
CA SER A 258 27.65 6.88 2.17
C SER A 258 27.36 5.77 1.16
N SER A 259 28.40 5.25 0.51
CA SER A 259 28.33 4.00 -0.26
C SER A 259 28.07 2.76 0.63
N SER A 260 27.83 2.97 1.94
CA SER A 260 27.50 1.91 2.90
C SER A 260 26.08 1.42 2.69
N THR A 261 25.88 0.11 2.85
CA THR A 261 24.57 -0.53 2.90
C THR A 261 23.81 -0.29 4.22
N LYS A 262 24.33 0.59 5.07
CA LYS A 262 23.77 0.93 6.38
C LYS A 262 23.62 2.44 6.49
N GLN A 263 22.40 2.90 6.74
CA GLN A 263 22.03 4.31 6.78
C GLN A 263 21.34 4.62 8.12
N SER A 264 21.35 5.89 8.53
CA SER A 264 20.67 6.33 9.77
C SER A 264 19.54 7.30 9.45
N PHE A 265 18.44 7.22 10.19
CA PHE A 265 17.23 7.99 9.91
C PHE A 265 16.56 8.47 11.20
N THR A 266 16.10 9.73 11.19
CA THR A 266 15.20 10.27 12.21
C THR A 266 13.77 9.75 12.04
N ILE A 267 12.86 10.13 12.95
CA ILE A 267 11.43 9.84 12.79
C ILE A 267 10.81 10.56 11.58
N ASP A 268 11.36 11.70 11.15
CA ASP A 268 10.85 12.51 10.03
C ASP A 268 11.30 12.00 8.65
N GLU A 269 12.24 11.05 8.65
CA GLU A 269 12.84 10.49 7.45
C GLU A 269 12.34 9.08 7.21
N MET A 270 12.04 8.78 5.95
CA MET A 270 11.76 7.43 5.49
C MET A 270 12.74 7.07 4.36
N PRO A 271 13.31 5.86 4.35
CA PRO A 271 14.27 5.46 3.33
C PRO A 271 13.54 5.18 2.00
N VAL A 272 13.48 6.20 1.15
CA VAL A 272 12.87 6.17 -0.17
C VAL A 272 13.82 6.82 -1.15
N TYR A 273 14.22 6.07 -2.16
CA TYR A 273 15.18 6.50 -3.15
C TYR A 273 14.60 6.34 -4.53
N ALA A 274 14.86 7.27 -5.41
CA ALA A 274 14.41 7.22 -6.79
C ALA A 274 15.61 7.17 -7.73
N GLN A 275 15.44 6.41 -8.80
CA GLN A 275 16.45 6.23 -9.82
C GLN A 275 16.73 7.57 -10.51
N ILE A 276 17.99 7.97 -10.68
CA ILE A 276 18.34 9.11 -11.55
C ILE A 276 17.84 8.82 -12.98
N GLY A 277 17.26 9.83 -13.63
CA GLY A 277 16.53 9.77 -14.88
C GLY A 277 15.02 9.57 -14.71
N SER A 278 14.52 9.41 -13.49
CA SER A 278 13.09 9.23 -13.22
C SER A 278 12.27 10.48 -13.48
N ILE A 279 11.09 10.28 -14.06
CA ILE A 279 9.98 11.25 -14.04
C ILE A 279 8.86 10.66 -13.19
N ILE A 280 8.52 11.33 -12.09
CA ILE A 280 7.49 10.90 -11.15
C ILE A 280 6.32 11.90 -11.22
N PRO A 281 5.17 11.51 -11.81
CA PRO A 281 4.00 12.38 -11.89
C PRO A 281 3.26 12.43 -10.55
N LEU A 282 3.02 13.64 -10.07
CA LEU A 282 2.31 13.93 -8.85
C LEU A 282 1.11 14.84 -9.12
N LEU A 283 0.07 14.71 -8.31
CA LEU A 283 -0.97 15.73 -8.23
C LEU A 283 -0.47 16.93 -7.43
N PRO A 284 -0.85 18.16 -7.81
CA PRO A 284 -0.61 19.33 -6.97
C PRO A 284 -1.39 19.20 -5.65
N GLU A 285 -0.92 19.90 -4.62
CA GLU A 285 -1.68 20.06 -3.38
C GLU A 285 -3.07 20.62 -3.69
N PRO A 286 -4.13 20.06 -3.09
CA PRO A 286 -5.49 20.50 -3.31
C PRO A 286 -5.69 21.90 -2.70
N ARG A 287 -6.46 22.74 -3.40
CA ARG A 287 -6.70 24.14 -3.01
C ARG A 287 -7.54 24.25 -1.74
N SER A 288 -8.40 23.27 -1.49
CA SER A 288 -9.26 23.19 -0.31
C SER A 288 -9.44 21.75 0.17
N SER A 289 -10.08 21.58 1.34
CA SER A 289 -10.46 20.26 1.86
C SER A 289 -11.49 19.54 0.97
N ARG A 290 -12.36 20.29 0.27
CA ARG A 290 -13.38 19.72 -0.63
C ARG A 290 -12.77 19.08 -1.87
N ASP A 291 -11.65 19.60 -2.34
CA ASP A 291 -10.94 19.08 -3.51
C ASP A 291 -10.16 17.78 -3.21
N ARG A 292 -10.24 17.26 -1.97
CA ARG A 292 -9.48 16.07 -1.58
C ARG A 292 -10.16 14.75 -1.93
N ILE A 293 -11.49 14.73 -1.94
CA ILE A 293 -12.29 13.52 -2.16
C ILE A 293 -12.42 13.26 -3.66
N GLY A 294 -12.34 12.00 -4.09
CA GLY A 294 -12.60 11.61 -5.48
C GLY A 294 -11.52 11.99 -6.49
N ARG A 295 -10.34 12.50 -6.06
CA ARG A 295 -9.27 12.91 -6.99
C ARG A 295 -8.78 11.78 -7.90
N ALA A 296 -8.82 10.53 -7.42
CA ALA A 296 -8.45 9.36 -8.22
C ALA A 296 -9.51 8.98 -9.28
N GLN A 297 -10.71 9.55 -9.21
CA GLN A 297 -11.82 9.30 -10.15
C GLN A 297 -11.87 10.35 -11.27
N GLN A 298 -10.97 11.33 -11.26
CA GLN A 298 -10.97 12.45 -12.22
C GLN A 298 -9.65 12.48 -12.99
N ILE A 299 -9.72 12.86 -14.27
CA ILE A 299 -8.52 13.15 -15.04
C ILE A 299 -7.94 14.48 -14.53
N PRO A 300 -6.68 14.50 -14.06
CA PRO A 300 -6.10 15.71 -13.52
C PRO A 300 -5.85 16.75 -14.62
N GLN A 301 -6.27 17.98 -14.37
CA GLN A 301 -5.96 19.13 -15.25
C GLN A 301 -4.49 19.56 -15.17
N THR A 302 -3.79 19.18 -14.11
CA THR A 302 -2.40 19.55 -13.87
C THR A 302 -1.67 18.40 -13.21
N LEU A 303 -0.48 18.11 -13.72
CA LEU A 303 0.48 17.19 -13.13
C LEU A 303 1.75 17.96 -12.79
N LEU A 304 2.30 17.69 -11.61
CA LEU A 304 3.66 18.08 -11.26
C LEU A 304 4.57 16.93 -11.66
N LEU A 305 5.54 17.21 -12.52
CA LEU A 305 6.52 16.21 -12.95
C LEU A 305 7.79 16.40 -12.14
N TYR A 306 8.05 15.50 -11.21
CA TYR A 306 9.30 15.49 -10.46
C TYR A 306 10.37 14.76 -11.25
N THR A 307 11.36 15.49 -11.75
CA THR A 307 12.42 14.97 -12.62
C THR A 307 13.76 14.93 -11.91
N LEU A 308 14.38 13.75 -11.84
CA LEU A 308 15.66 13.55 -11.16
C LEU A 308 16.78 13.45 -12.19
N ILE A 309 17.31 14.59 -12.65
CA ILE A 309 18.16 14.61 -13.85
C ILE A 309 19.57 14.12 -13.57
N GLY A 310 20.21 14.52 -12.46
CA GLY A 310 21.45 13.93 -11.93
C GLY A 310 22.59 13.67 -12.93
N GLY A 311 22.70 14.47 -14.00
CA GLY A 311 23.69 14.26 -15.07
C GLY A 311 23.33 13.18 -16.11
N SER A 312 22.16 12.53 -15.99
CA SER A 312 21.68 11.57 -16.98
C SER A 312 21.33 12.25 -18.31
N PRO A 313 21.82 11.75 -19.46
CA PRO A 313 21.47 12.28 -20.77
C PRO A 313 20.08 11.87 -21.25
N LYS A 314 19.41 10.93 -20.54
CA LYS A 314 18.07 10.42 -20.88
C LYS A 314 17.24 10.23 -19.62
N GLY A 315 15.95 10.56 -19.69
CA GLY A 315 14.98 10.30 -18.64
C GLY A 315 13.86 9.39 -19.12
N ARG A 316 13.27 8.62 -18.20
CA ARG A 316 12.06 7.85 -18.45
C ARG A 316 11.11 7.97 -17.26
N GLY A 317 9.83 7.98 -17.57
CA GLY A 317 8.77 7.81 -16.59
C GLY A 317 7.54 7.30 -17.30
N HIS A 318 6.71 6.58 -16.56
CA HIS A 318 5.39 6.23 -17.03
C HIS A 318 4.45 7.32 -16.48
N VAL A 319 3.79 8.03 -17.39
CA VAL A 319 2.70 8.96 -17.09
C VAL A 319 1.42 8.29 -17.56
#